data_AF-X1HYF5-F1
#
_entry.id   AF-X1HYF5-F1
#
_cell.length_a   1.000
_cell.length_b   1.000
_cell.length_c   1.000
_cell.angle_alpha   90.00
_cell.angle_beta   90.00
_cell.angle_gamma   90.00
#
_symmetry.space_group_name_H-M   'P 1'
#
loop_
_entity.id
_entity.type
_entity.pdbx_description
1 polymer ?
#
loop_
_entity_poly.entity_id
_entity_poly.type
_entity_poly.pdbx_seq_one_letter_code
_entity_poly.pdbx_strand_id
1 'polypeptide(L)'
;LISRIKILASMNIAEHHRPQDGQFSIKTKGRQSIDIRVGTFPTVYGEMAALRLLDTSKAIMTLSRLGFLPESLAKYEEMLKVPFGMILVSGPTGAGKTTTLYASRANSGL
;
A
#
# COMPACT_ATOMS: atom_id res chain seq x y z
N LEU A 1 20.15 -10.77 -13.17
CA LEU A 1 18.91 -10.65 -12.38
C LEU A 1 18.23 -9.28 -12.54
N ILE A 2 18.95 -8.17 -12.31
CA ILE A 2 18.41 -6.80 -12.42
C ILE A 2 17.73 -6.52 -13.77
N SER A 3 18.33 -6.92 -14.90
CA SER A 3 17.73 -6.71 -16.22
C SER A 3 16.33 -7.34 -16.36
N ARG A 4 16.10 -8.52 -15.75
CA ARG A 4 14.78 -9.18 -15.78
C ARG A 4 13.77 -8.40 -14.94
N ILE A 5 14.18 -7.90 -13.78
CA ILE A 5 13.34 -7.06 -12.92
C ILE A 5 12.99 -5.75 -13.65
N LYS A 6 13.96 -5.12 -14.33
CA LYS A 6 13.74 -3.93 -15.14
C LYS A 6 12.74 -4.14 -16.26
N ILE A 7 12.84 -5.25 -16.98
CA ILE A 7 11.85 -5.63 -18.01
C ILE A 7 10.45 -5.72 -17.41
N LEU A 8 10.30 -6.47 -16.31
CA LEU A 8 8.99 -6.68 -15.68
C LEU A 8 8.37 -5.35 -15.22
N ALA A 9 9.18 -4.48 -14.64
CA ALA A 9 8.76 -3.19 -14.11
C ALA A 9 8.78 -2.04 -15.14
N SER A 10 8.95 -2.34 -16.44
CA SER A 10 9.01 -1.36 -17.54
C SER A 10 10.07 -0.25 -17.35
N MET A 11 11.24 -0.61 -16.79
CA MET A 11 12.38 0.28 -16.59
C MET A 11 13.41 0.17 -17.74
N ASN A 12 14.22 1.21 -17.92
CA ASN A 12 15.28 1.22 -18.93
C ASN A 12 16.44 0.32 -18.51
N ILE A 13 16.64 -0.77 -19.26
CA ILE A 13 17.67 -1.79 -18.99
C ILE A 13 19.07 -1.25 -19.25
N ALA A 14 19.24 -0.32 -20.20
CA ALA A 14 20.53 0.24 -20.57
C ALA A 14 21.00 1.35 -19.62
N GLU A 15 20.08 1.90 -18.81
CA GLU A 15 20.41 2.91 -17.80
C GLU A 15 20.81 2.23 -16.50
N HIS A 16 22.04 2.44 -16.04
CA HIS A 16 22.63 1.83 -14.83
C HIS A 16 23.15 2.87 -13.82
N HIS A 17 23.12 4.16 -14.16
CA HIS A 17 23.74 5.24 -13.38
C HIS A 17 22.73 6.12 -12.66
N ARG A 18 21.43 5.97 -12.98
CA ARG A 18 20.35 6.70 -12.33
C ARG A 18 19.42 5.74 -11.58
N PRO A 19 18.92 6.14 -10.40
CA PRO A 19 17.85 5.41 -9.74
C PRO A 19 16.63 5.31 -10.67
N GLN A 20 15.95 4.17 -10.64
CA GLN A 20 14.71 3.96 -11.38
C GLN A 20 13.66 3.31 -10.49
N ASP A 21 12.43 3.79 -10.60
CA ASP A 21 11.27 3.21 -9.95
C ASP A 21 10.34 2.61 -11.00
N GLY A 22 9.76 1.46 -10.68
CA GLY A 22 8.78 0.79 -11.52
C GLY A 22 7.83 -0.08 -10.71
N GLN A 23 6.84 -0.64 -11.38
CA GLN A 23 5.88 -1.54 -10.75
C GLN A 23 5.41 -2.61 -11.73
N PHE A 24 5.07 -3.77 -11.21
CA PHE A 24 4.44 -4.84 -11.97
C PHE A 24 3.56 -5.70 -11.07
N SER A 25 2.56 -6.36 -11.66
CA SER A 25 1.66 -7.24 -10.93
C SER A 25 1.91 -8.69 -11.31
N ILE A 26 1.88 -9.59 -10.34
CA ILE A 26 1.96 -11.03 -10.58
C ILE A 26 0.70 -11.72 -10.10
N LYS A 27 0.18 -12.65 -10.91
CA LYS A 27 -0.87 -13.58 -10.50
C LYS A 27 -0.21 -14.87 -10.04
N THR A 28 -0.39 -15.23 -8.78
CA THR A 28 0.09 -16.51 -8.24
C THR A 28 -1.06 -17.50 -8.22
N LYS A 29 -0.82 -18.78 -8.57
CA LYS A 29 -1.88 -19.80 -8.62
C LYS A 29 -2.56 -19.91 -7.25
N GLY A 30 -3.86 -19.63 -7.19
CA GLY A 30 -4.67 -19.72 -5.98
C GLY A 30 -4.58 -18.53 -5.02
N ARG A 31 -3.85 -17.46 -5.37
CA ARG A 31 -3.83 -16.19 -4.61
C ARG A 31 -4.21 -15.03 -5.52
N GLN A 32 -4.71 -13.95 -4.93
CA GLN A 32 -5.03 -12.75 -5.69
C GLN A 32 -3.75 -12.11 -6.26
N SER A 33 -3.92 -11.13 -7.15
CA SER A 33 -2.80 -10.35 -7.69
C SER A 33 -1.94 -9.80 -6.56
N ILE A 34 -0.62 -9.83 -6.72
CA ILE A 34 0.31 -9.12 -5.85
C ILE A 34 0.92 -8.01 -6.69
N ASP A 35 0.75 -6.79 -6.24
CA ASP A 35 1.38 -5.63 -6.85
C ASP A 35 2.77 -5.47 -6.26
N ILE A 36 3.79 -5.40 -7.11
CA ILE A 36 5.18 -5.30 -6.70
C ILE A 36 5.68 -3.93 -7.15
N ARG A 37 6.11 -3.12 -6.18
CA ARG A 37 6.88 -1.91 -6.45
C ARG A 37 8.36 -2.22 -6.39
N VAL A 38 9.11 -1.70 -7.34
CA VAL A 38 10.55 -1.92 -7.47
C VAL A 38 11.24 -0.57 -7.50
N GLY A 39 12.24 -0.39 -6.65
CA GLY A 39 13.23 0.68 -6.78
C GLY A 39 14.58 0.06 -7.12
N THR A 40 15.31 0.65 -8.07
CA THR A 40 16.70 0.31 -8.39
C THR A 40 17.60 1.49 -8.10
N PHE A 41 18.80 1.23 -7.59
CA PHE A 41 19.76 2.26 -7.23
C PHE A 41 21.20 1.80 -7.59
N PRO A 42 22.02 2.68 -8.19
CA PRO A 42 23.42 2.37 -8.50
C PRO A 42 24.25 2.26 -7.21
N THR A 43 25.07 1.23 -7.12
CA THR A 43 25.98 0.97 -5.99
C THR A 43 27.40 0.72 -6.50
N VAL A 44 28.38 0.68 -5.60
CA VAL A 44 29.79 0.42 -5.95
C VAL A 44 30.02 -0.95 -6.60
N TYR A 45 29.12 -1.92 -6.37
CA TYR A 45 29.23 -3.29 -6.90
C TYR A 45 28.21 -3.61 -8.02
N GLY A 46 27.60 -2.57 -8.63
CA GLY A 46 26.56 -2.72 -9.64
C GLY A 46 25.23 -2.13 -9.18
N GLU A 47 24.10 -2.74 -9.51
CA GLU A 47 22.78 -2.21 -9.17
C GLU A 47 22.10 -3.01 -8.06
N MET A 48 21.55 -2.30 -7.07
CA MET A 48 20.69 -2.86 -6.05
C MET A 48 19.23 -2.68 -6.45
N ALA A 49 18.40 -3.71 -6.24
CA ALA A 49 16.94 -3.62 -6.37
C ALA A 49 16.27 -3.88 -5.02
N ALA A 50 15.35 -3.00 -4.63
CA ALA A 50 14.45 -3.19 -3.50
C ALA A 50 13.03 -3.45 -4.02
N LEU A 51 12.42 -4.55 -3.58
CA LEU A 51 11.07 -4.94 -3.99
C LEU A 51 10.13 -4.83 -2.79
N ARG A 52 9.00 -4.15 -2.96
CA ARG A 52 7.93 -4.05 -1.99
C ARG A 52 6.69 -4.75 -2.54
N LEU A 53 6.31 -5.84 -1.88
CA LEU A 53 5.11 -6.60 -2.22
C LEU A 53 3.90 -5.99 -1.52
N LEU A 54 2.88 -5.67 -2.31
CA LEU A 54 1.59 -5.18 -1.86
C LEU A 54 0.55 -6.25 -2.19
N ASP A 55 0.08 -6.91 -1.14
CA ASP A 55 -1.01 -7.86 -1.24
C ASP A 55 -2.34 -7.09 -1.35
N THR A 56 -2.90 -7.08 -2.56
CA THR A 56 -4.24 -6.49 -2.82
C THR A 56 -5.38 -7.31 -2.21
N SER A 57 -5.12 -8.52 -1.67
CA SER A 57 -6.12 -9.35 -0.99
C SER A 57 -6.36 -9.02 0.45
N LYS A 58 -5.66 -8.02 1.02
CA LYS A 58 -5.98 -7.52 2.35
C LYS A 58 -7.43 -7.05 2.34
N ALA A 59 -8.29 -7.96 2.80
CA ALA A 59 -9.71 -7.78 2.95
C ALA A 59 -9.91 -6.40 3.58
N ILE A 60 -10.88 -5.67 3.04
CA ILE A 60 -11.37 -4.45 3.66
C ILE A 60 -11.68 -4.82 5.11
N MET A 61 -10.78 -4.46 6.03
CA MET A 61 -11.01 -4.66 7.45
C MET A 61 -12.17 -3.74 7.78
N THR A 62 -13.25 -4.29 8.30
CA THR A 62 -14.32 -3.48 8.84
C THR A 62 -13.78 -2.67 10.00
N LEU A 63 -14.33 -1.49 10.21
CA LEU A 63 -13.87 -0.59 11.28
C LEU A 63 -13.93 -1.26 12.66
N SER A 64 -14.95 -2.10 12.86
CA SER A 64 -15.14 -2.96 14.05
C SER A 64 -14.01 -3.94 14.32
N ARG A 65 -13.20 -4.31 13.31
CA ARG A 65 -12.07 -5.23 13.44
C ARG A 65 -10.72 -4.54 13.62
N LEU A 66 -10.68 -3.20 13.64
CA LEU A 66 -9.44 -2.43 13.82
C LEU A 66 -9.00 -2.28 15.29
N GLY A 67 -9.80 -2.79 16.23
CA GLY A 67 -9.47 -2.74 17.66
C GLY A 67 -9.85 -1.43 18.35
N PHE A 68 -10.82 -0.68 17.81
CA PHE A 68 -11.43 0.42 18.55
C PHE A 68 -12.12 -0.11 19.81
N LEU A 69 -12.00 0.64 20.91
CA LEU A 69 -12.90 0.47 22.04
C LEU A 69 -14.34 0.79 21.59
N PRO A 70 -15.38 0.10 22.11
CA PRO A 70 -16.76 0.27 21.66
C PRO A 70 -17.24 1.73 21.64
N GLU A 71 -16.91 2.50 22.68
CA GLU A 71 -17.28 3.92 22.78
C GLU A 71 -16.55 4.80 21.75
N SER A 72 -15.27 4.52 21.49
CA SER A 72 -14.48 5.24 20.49
C SER A 72 -14.96 4.93 19.07
N LEU A 73 -15.37 3.68 18.82
CA LEU A 73 -15.94 3.27 17.55
C LEU A 73 -17.26 4.02 17.29
N ALA A 74 -18.16 4.06 18.28
CA ALA A 74 -19.44 4.76 18.15
C ALA A 74 -19.24 6.26 17.82
N LYS A 75 -18.37 6.95 18.56
CA LYS A 75 -18.02 8.35 18.28
C LYS A 75 -17.43 8.54 16.89
N TYR A 76 -16.56 7.62 16.46
CA TYR A 76 -15.94 7.68 15.14
C TYR A 76 -16.96 7.47 14.01
N GLU A 77 -17.87 6.51 14.16
CA GLU A 77 -18.95 6.26 13.20
C GLU A 77 -19.95 7.41 13.13
N GLU A 78 -20.23 8.10 14.24
CA GLU A 78 -21.02 9.34 14.21
C GLU A 78 -20.31 10.45 13.43
N MET A 79 -19.00 10.64 13.65
CA MET A 79 -18.20 11.61 12.88
C MET A 79 -18.20 11.31 11.38
N LEU A 80 -18.18 10.03 10.97
CA LEU A 80 -18.23 9.63 9.56
C LEU A 80 -19.56 9.94 8.86
N LYS A 81 -20.66 10.11 9.62
CA LYS A 81 -21.99 10.43 9.07
C LYS A 81 -22.17 11.93 8.80
N VAL A 82 -21.27 12.78 9.29
CA VAL A 82 -21.35 14.22 9.09
C VAL A 82 -21.04 14.54 7.61
N PRO A 83 -21.93 15.26 6.89
CA PRO A 83 -21.80 15.45 5.44
C PRO A 83 -20.59 16.28 5.02
N PHE A 84 -20.07 17.12 5.90
CA PHE A 84 -18.87 17.94 5.68
C PHE A 84 -18.09 18.11 6.98
N GLY A 85 -16.77 17.99 6.87
CA GLY A 85 -15.86 18.05 8.01
C GLY A 85 -14.51 17.45 7.66
N MET A 86 -13.58 17.47 8.62
CA MET A 86 -12.25 16.89 8.46
C MET A 86 -11.96 15.91 9.59
N ILE A 87 -11.58 14.68 9.24
CA ILE A 87 -11.06 13.69 10.19
C ILE A 87 -9.56 13.51 9.91
N LEU A 88 -8.73 13.82 10.90
CA LEU A 88 -7.28 13.67 10.80
C LEU A 88 -6.85 12.33 11.43
N VAL A 89 -6.13 11.51 10.66
CA VAL A 89 -5.54 10.25 11.14
C VAL A 89 -4.02 10.39 11.13
N SER A 90 -3.41 10.53 12.31
CA SER A 90 -1.97 10.76 12.49
C SER A 90 -1.28 9.62 13.24
N GLY A 91 0.03 9.48 13.05
CA GLY A 91 0.88 8.44 13.67
C GLY A 91 2.12 8.12 12.83
N PRO A 92 3.09 7.37 13.36
CA PRO A 92 4.34 7.02 12.65
C PRO A 92 4.10 6.05 11.47
N THR A 93 5.11 5.86 10.62
CA THR A 93 5.06 4.90 9.51
C THR A 93 4.75 3.49 10.02
N GLY A 94 3.79 2.81 9.40
CA GLY A 94 3.35 1.48 9.83
C GLY A 94 2.24 1.44 10.90
N ALA A 95 1.83 2.58 11.47
CA ALA A 95 0.80 2.64 12.51
C ALA A 95 -0.65 2.38 12.04
N GLY A 96 -0.86 1.83 10.84
CA GLY A 96 -2.21 1.48 10.35
C GLY A 96 -3.07 2.64 9.82
N LYS A 97 -2.55 3.87 9.71
CA LYS A 97 -3.30 5.05 9.22
C LYS A 97 -4.08 4.80 7.93
N THR A 98 -3.40 4.25 6.92
CA THR A 98 -4.00 3.91 5.62
C THR A 98 -5.10 2.87 5.79
N THR A 99 -4.87 1.82 6.59
CA THR A 99 -5.87 0.79 6.90
C THR A 99 -7.12 1.38 7.53
N THR A 100 -6.97 2.30 8.50
CA THR A 100 -8.10 2.97 9.15
C THR A 100 -8.91 3.80 8.16
N LEU A 101 -8.26 4.58 7.29
CA LEU A 101 -8.94 5.38 6.27
C LEU A 101 -9.68 4.51 5.24
N TYR A 102 -9.08 3.41 4.79
CA TYR A 102 -9.75 2.47 3.88
C TYR A 102 -10.97 1.80 4.51
N ALA A 103 -10.87 1.39 5.78
CA ALA A 103 -12.00 0.85 6.53
C ALA A 103 -13.14 1.86 6.69
N SER A 104 -12.79 3.14 6.94
CA SER A 104 -13.74 4.24 7.11
C SER A 104 -14.60 4.44 5.88
N ARG A 105 -13.95 4.47 4.71
CA ARG A 105 -14.64 4.60 3.42
C ARG A 105 -15.57 3.42 3.13
N ALA A 106 -15.20 2.20 3.53
CA ALA A 106 -16.05 1.04 3.32
C ALA A 106 -17.27 1.01 4.26
N ASN A 107 -17.17 1.62 5.45
CA ASN A 107 -18.25 1.66 6.42
C ASN A 107 -19.21 2.86 6.19
N SER A 108 -18.78 3.89 5.46
CA SER A 108 -19.57 5.10 5.21
C SER A 108 -20.75 4.91 4.24
N GLY A 109 -20.94 3.73 3.64
CA GLY A 109 -22.11 3.42 2.81
C GLY A 109 -22.31 4.33 1.58
N LEU A 110 -21.25 5.02 1.16
CA LEU A 110 -21.14 5.81 -0.08
C LEU A 110 -20.36 5.02 -1.14
#